data_AF-A0A6V7MGW6-F1
#
_entry.id   AF-A0A6V7MGW6-F1
#
_cell.length_a   1.000
_cell.length_b   1.000
_cell.length_c   1.000
_cell.angle_alpha   90.00
_cell.angle_beta   90.00
_cell.angle_gamma   90.00
#
_symmetry.space_group_name_H-M   'P 1'
#
loop_
_entity.id
_entity.type
_entity.pdbx_description
1 polymer ?
#
loop_
_entity_poly.entity_id
_entity_poly.type
_entity_poly.pdbx_seq_one_letter_code
_entity_poly.pdbx_strand_id
1 'polypeptide(L)'
;IAEKALPYFERAVQLAPDQPRWRLLVASCLRRIGQFHKALEEYQDIYRKFPDNVECLKFLIRLCSDLGLKEAQMYASELKKVERSKELKERQGSGRPGTTGS
;
A
#
# COMPACT_ATOMS: atom_id res chain seq x y z
N ILE A 1 9.32 -10.64 -17.29
CA ILE A 1 9.79 -11.35 -16.07
C ILE A 1 8.79 -11.23 -14.88
N ALA A 2 7.72 -10.42 -14.96
CA ALA A 2 6.72 -10.36 -13.88
C ALA A 2 5.81 -11.61 -13.81
N GLU A 3 5.47 -12.22 -14.96
CA GLU A 3 4.60 -13.42 -15.01
C GLU A 3 5.15 -14.62 -14.26
N LYS A 4 6.47 -14.83 -14.30
CA LYS A 4 7.11 -15.95 -13.59
C LYS A 4 7.20 -15.73 -12.08
N ALA A 5 7.09 -14.48 -11.60
CA ALA A 5 7.22 -14.14 -10.18
C ALA A 5 5.88 -14.23 -9.42
N LEU A 6 4.75 -14.13 -10.14
CA LEU A 6 3.40 -14.23 -9.60
C LEU A 6 3.20 -15.48 -8.71
N PRO A 7 3.53 -16.71 -9.16
CA PRO A 7 3.32 -17.91 -8.34
C PRO A 7 4.18 -17.94 -7.06
N TYR A 8 5.36 -17.30 -7.07
CA TYR A 8 6.21 -17.20 -5.88
C TYR A 8 5.59 -16.27 -4.85
N PHE A 9 5.01 -15.15 -5.29
CA PHE A 9 4.33 -14.23 -4.38
C PHE A 9 2.98 -14.78 -3.90
N GLU A 10 2.22 -15.49 -4.73
CA GLU A 10 0.99 -16.16 -4.29
C GLU A 10 1.27 -17.19 -3.18
N ARG A 11 2.36 -17.96 -3.32
CA ARG A 11 2.79 -18.88 -2.28
C ARG A 11 3.22 -18.14 -1.01
N ALA A 12 3.87 -16.99 -1.14
CA ALA A 12 4.18 -16.14 0.01
C ALA A 12 2.93 -15.57 0.69
N VAL A 13 1.89 -15.20 -0.07
CA VAL A 13 0.59 -14.78 0.48
C VAL A 13 -0.08 -15.94 1.24
N GLN A 14 0.05 -17.18 0.77
CA GLN A 14 -0.47 -18.35 1.49
C GLN A 14 0.30 -18.62 2.79
N LEU A 15 1.62 -18.41 2.79
CA LEU A 15 2.47 -18.61 3.96
C LEU A 15 2.33 -17.49 5.01
N ALA A 16 2.07 -16.26 4.56
CA ALA A 16 1.92 -15.10 5.41
C ALA A 16 0.71 -14.24 4.97
N PRO A 17 -0.53 -14.72 5.18
CA PRO A 17 -1.74 -14.00 4.78
C PRO A 17 -1.94 -12.68 5.54
N ASP A 18 -1.29 -12.56 6.70
CA ASP A 18 -1.34 -11.39 7.58
C ASP A 18 -0.54 -10.19 7.01
N GLN A 19 0.40 -10.43 6.08
CA GLN A 19 1.21 -9.37 5.52
C GLN A 19 0.65 -8.84 4.19
N PRO A 20 0.12 -7.59 4.15
CA PRO A 20 -0.39 -7.00 2.91
C PRO A 20 0.72 -6.77 1.87
N ARG A 21 1.99 -6.73 2.31
CA ARG A 21 3.16 -6.54 1.43
C ARG A 21 3.23 -7.56 0.28
N TRP A 22 2.93 -8.83 0.54
CA TRP A 22 2.98 -9.87 -0.49
C TRP A 22 1.86 -9.70 -1.51
N ARG A 23 0.65 -9.37 -1.05
CA ARG A 23 -0.48 -9.08 -1.93
C ARG A 23 -0.24 -7.84 -2.81
N LEU A 24 0.39 -6.81 -2.27
CA LEU A 24 0.80 -5.63 -3.06
C LEU A 24 1.78 -5.99 -4.18
N LEU A 25 2.70 -6.92 -3.94
CA LEU A 25 3.63 -7.41 -4.96
C LEU A 25 2.93 -8.22 -6.05
N VAL A 26 1.94 -9.05 -5.69
CA VAL A 26 1.07 -9.75 -6.67
C VAL A 26 0.33 -8.74 -7.55
N ALA A 27 -0.34 -7.74 -6.96
CA ALA A 27 -1.04 -6.69 -7.69
C ALA A 27 -0.10 -5.87 -8.60
N SER A 28 1.13 -5.60 -8.14
CA SER A 28 2.15 -4.91 -8.93
C SER A 28 2.63 -5.74 -10.12
N CYS A 29 2.74 -7.06 -9.94
CA CYS A 29 3.02 -7.98 -11.04
C CYS A 29 1.87 -7.97 -12.07
N LEU A 30 0.61 -8.07 -11.63
CA LEU A 30 -0.57 -7.99 -12.51
C LEU A 30 -0.55 -6.72 -13.36
N ARG A 31 -0.20 -5.56 -12.77
CA ARG A 31 -0.02 -4.30 -13.50
C ARG A 31 1.04 -4.41 -14.60
N ARG A 32 2.20 -5.00 -14.33
CA ARG A 32 3.28 -5.17 -15.32
C ARG A 32 2.94 -6.15 -16.44
N ILE A 33 1.99 -7.05 -16.19
CA ILE A 33 1.51 -8.04 -17.17
C ILE A 33 0.41 -7.41 -18.06
N GLY A 34 -0.05 -6.19 -17.76
CA GLY A 34 -1.12 -5.51 -18.48
C GLY A 34 -2.52 -5.82 -17.93
N GLN A 35 -2.63 -6.59 -16.85
CA GLN A 35 -3.91 -6.85 -16.17
C GLN A 35 -4.24 -5.74 -15.18
N PHE A 36 -4.47 -4.53 -15.69
CA PHE A 36 -4.74 -3.34 -14.88
C PHE A 36 -6.01 -3.47 -14.04
N HIS A 37 -7.07 -4.08 -14.60
CA HIS A 37 -8.35 -4.25 -13.90
C HIS A 37 -8.21 -5.13 -12.65
N LYS A 38 -7.62 -6.34 -12.80
CA LYS A 38 -7.37 -7.22 -11.66
C LYS A 38 -6.40 -6.62 -10.64
N ALA A 39 -5.37 -5.90 -11.12
CA ALA A 39 -4.46 -5.19 -10.22
C ALA A 39 -5.23 -4.16 -9.37
N LEU A 40 -6.17 -3.43 -9.97
CA LEU A 40 -6.97 -2.42 -9.30
C LEU A 40 -7.90 -3.05 -8.25
N GLU A 41 -8.60 -4.14 -8.59
CA GLU A 41 -9.42 -4.88 -7.63
C GLU A 41 -8.61 -5.39 -6.43
N GLU A 42 -7.45 -6.00 -6.69
CA GLU A 42 -6.56 -6.49 -5.62
C GLU A 42 -6.09 -5.36 -4.72
N TYR A 43 -5.67 -4.22 -5.29
CA TYR A 43 -5.28 -3.06 -4.49
C TYR A 43 -6.45 -2.50 -3.68
N GLN A 44 -7.67 -2.48 -4.23
CA GLN A 44 -8.85 -2.03 -3.51
C GLN A 44 -9.22 -2.96 -2.34
N ASP A 45 -9.11 -4.29 -2.50
CA ASP A 45 -9.31 -5.25 -1.41
C ASP A 45 -8.28 -5.05 -0.28
N ILE A 46 -7.01 -4.87 -0.65
CA ILE A 46 -5.95 -4.57 0.33
C ILE A 46 -6.24 -3.26 1.06
N TYR A 47 -6.66 -2.22 0.35
CA TYR A 47 -7.00 -0.93 0.94
C TYR A 47 -8.20 -1.04 1.90
N ARG A 48 -9.23 -1.83 1.56
CA ARG A 48 -10.38 -2.07 2.46
C ARG A 48 -9.96 -2.73 3.78
N LYS A 49 -8.97 -3.62 3.73
CA LYS A 49 -8.43 -4.29 4.93
C LYS A 49 -7.42 -3.44 5.69
N PHE A 50 -6.64 -2.64 4.97
CA PHE A 50 -5.56 -1.81 5.51
C PHE A 50 -5.61 -0.38 4.95
N PRO A 51 -6.59 0.43 5.40
CA PRO A 51 -6.75 1.80 4.89
C PRO A 51 -5.58 2.73 5.26
N ASP A 52 -4.88 2.44 6.35
CA ASP A 52 -3.67 3.16 6.79
C ASP A 52 -2.40 2.77 6.00
N ASN A 53 -2.51 1.86 5.02
CA ASN A 53 -1.35 1.41 4.26
C ASN A 53 -0.98 2.40 3.15
N VAL A 54 -0.01 3.26 3.46
CA VAL A 54 0.61 4.25 2.56
C VAL A 54 1.06 3.65 1.23
N GLU A 55 1.65 2.45 1.24
CA GLU A 55 2.16 1.82 0.01
C GLU A 55 1.01 1.44 -0.93
N CYS A 56 -0.09 0.90 -0.38
CA CYS A 56 -1.27 0.55 -1.15
C CYS A 56 -1.88 1.77 -1.85
N LEU A 57 -2.03 2.88 -1.12
CA LEU A 57 -2.51 4.14 -1.65
C LEU A 57 -1.61 4.68 -2.77
N LYS A 58 -0.28 4.64 -2.60
CA LYS A 58 0.67 5.05 -3.65
C LYS A 58 0.51 4.21 -4.93
N PHE A 59 0.33 2.90 -4.80
CA PHE A 59 0.10 2.04 -5.96
C PHE A 59 -1.26 2.31 -6.64
N LEU A 60 -2.33 2.50 -5.88
CA LEU A 60 -3.66 2.87 -6.40
C LEU A 60 -3.61 4.20 -7.15
N ILE A 61 -3.00 5.23 -6.57
CA ILE A 61 -2.86 6.54 -7.22
C ILE A 61 -2.13 6.38 -8.55
N ARG A 62 -0.99 5.69 -8.55
CA ARG A 62 -0.20 5.50 -9.77
C ARG A 62 -0.97 4.74 -10.84
N LEU A 63 -1.69 3.69 -10.46
CA LEU A 63 -2.50 2.89 -11.39
C LEU A 63 -3.70 3.69 -11.92
N CYS A 64 -4.45 4.35 -11.06
CA CYS A 64 -5.58 5.20 -11.46
C CYS A 64 -5.13 6.37 -12.32
N SER A 65 -3.97 6.98 -12.04
CA SER A 65 -3.40 8.04 -12.89
C SER A 65 -3.03 7.54 -14.28
N ASP A 66 -2.43 6.34 -14.37
CA ASP A 66 -2.09 5.69 -15.65
C ASP A 66 -3.34 5.39 -16.48
N LEU A 67 -4.44 5.01 -15.81
CA LEU A 67 -5.74 4.74 -16.42
C LEU A 67 -6.60 6.01 -16.64
N GLY A 68 -6.16 7.19 -16.21
CA GLY A 68 -6.93 8.44 -16.31
C GLY A 68 -8.18 8.50 -15.42
N LEU A 69 -8.24 7.68 -14.36
CA LEU A 69 -9.37 7.61 -13.43
C LEU A 69 -9.33 8.77 -12.42
N LYS A 70 -10.49 9.40 -12.18
CA LYS A 70 -10.64 10.47 -11.17
C LYS A 70 -10.37 9.99 -9.74
N GLU A 71 -10.48 8.69 -9.50
CA GLU A 71 -10.18 8.04 -8.22
C GLU A 71 -8.74 8.32 -7.75
N ALA A 72 -7.79 8.56 -8.67
CA ALA A 72 -6.41 8.92 -8.33
C ALA A 72 -6.34 10.13 -7.39
N GLN A 73 -7.18 11.14 -7.61
CA GLN A 73 -7.23 12.35 -6.78
C GLN A 73 -7.84 12.08 -5.40
N MET A 74 -8.82 11.17 -5.33
CA MET A 74 -9.41 10.74 -4.07
C MET A 74 -8.36 10.02 -3.21
N TYR A 75 -7.67 9.03 -3.78
CA TYR A 75 -6.61 8.30 -3.07
C TYR A 75 -5.42 9.19 -2.70
N ALA A 76 -5.06 10.18 -3.53
CA ALA A 76 -4.01 11.14 -3.21
C ALA A 76 -4.36 12.03 -2.01
N SER A 77 -5.64 12.38 -1.85
CA SER A 77 -6.11 13.13 -0.69
C SER A 77 -6.08 12.28 0.58
N GLU A 78 -6.47 11.01 0.50
CA GLU A 78 -6.40 10.07 1.62
C GLU A 78 -4.94 9.79 2.02
N LEU A 79 -4.04 9.60 1.06
CA LEU A 79 -2.61 9.42 1.30
C LEU A 79 -2.02 10.56 2.14
N LYS A 80 -2.32 11.82 1.78
CA LYS A 80 -1.86 12.98 2.56
C LYS A 80 -2.39 12.98 3.99
N LYS A 81 -3.64 12.55 4.21
CA LYS A 81 -4.22 12.42 5.55
C LYS A 81 -3.50 11.34 6.37
N VAL A 82 -3.26 10.18 5.77
CA VAL A 82 -2.56 9.06 6.42
C VAL A 82 -1.12 9.45 6.75
N GLU A 83 -0.38 10.03 5.80
CA GLU A 83 1.01 10.48 6.03
C GLU A 83 1.10 11.55 7.12
N ARG A 84 0.18 12.53 7.14
CA ARG A 84 0.11 13.53 8.21
C ARG A 84 -0.21 12.91 9.56
N SER A 85 -1.14 11.97 9.61
CA SER A 85 -1.53 11.26 10.84
C SER A 85 -0.40 10.40 11.39
N LYS A 86 0.38 9.77 10.49
CA LYS A 86 1.54 8.96 10.84
C LYS A 86 2.70 9.83 11.32
N GLU A 87 3.00 10.94 10.65
CA GLU A 87 4.02 11.91 11.07
C GLU A 87 3.71 12.48 12.47
N LEU A 88 2.44 12.82 12.74
CA LEU A 88 2.00 13.27 14.06
C LEU A 88 2.22 12.20 15.14
N LYS A 89 1.91 10.93 14.85
CA LYS A 89 2.18 9.81 15.75
C LYS A 89 3.67 9.59 15.99
N GLU A 90 4.50 9.68 14.95
CA GLU A 90 5.96 9.53 15.07
C GLU A 90 6.59 10.68 15.88
N ARG A 91 6.13 11.92 15.69
CA ARG A 91 6.55 13.08 16.51
C ARG A 91 6.15 12.94 17.98
N GLN A 92 4.99 12.36 18.27
CA GLN A 92 4.56 12.12 19.66
C GLN A 92 5.31 10.94 20.31
N GLY A 93 5.66 9.90 19.56
CA GLY A 93 6.42 8.74 20.07
C GLY A 93 7.93 8.98 20.27
N SER A 94 8.49 9.99 19.61
CA SER A 94 9.90 10.39 19.72
C SER A 94 10.18 11.45 20.79
N GLY A 95 9.16 11.81 21.58
CA GLY A 95 9.34 12.52 22.84
C GLY A 95 10.10 11.65 23.84
N ARG A 96 11.43 11.60 23.73
CA ARG A 96 12.32 11.09 24.78
C ARG A 96 11.88 11.71 26.12
N PRO A 97 11.48 10.92 27.13
CA PRO A 97 11.41 11.45 28.48
C PRO A 97 12.84 11.80 28.90
N GLY A 98 13.14 13.10 28.93
CA GLY A 98 14.29 13.60 29.66
C GLY A 98 14.11 13.24 31.12
N THR A 99 14.96 12.35 31.63
CA THR A 99 15.13 12.18 33.07
C THR A 99 16.62 12.28 33.37
N THR A 100 16.99 13.52 33.65
CA THR A 100 18.01 13.90 34.62
C THR A 100 17.79 13.16 35.95
N GLY A 101 18.85 12.56 36.49
CA GLY A 101 19.04 12.22 37.90
C GLY A 101 20.55 11.99 38.07
N SER A 102 21.31 12.99 38.56
CA SER A 102 21.56 13.28 39.98
C SER A 102 22.13 12.07 40.72
#